data_AF-A0AAW2ILA4-F1
#
_entry.id   AF-A0AAW2ILA4-F1
#
_cell.length_a   1.000
_cell.length_b   1.000
_cell.length_c   1.000
_cell.angle_alpha   90.00
_cell.angle_beta   90.00
_cell.angle_gamma   90.00
#
_symmetry.space_group_name_H-M   'P 1'
#
loop_
_entity.id
_entity.type
_entity.pdbx_description
1 polymer ?
#
loop_
_entity_poly.entity_id
_entity_poly.type
_entity_poly.pdbx_seq_one_letter_code
_entity_poly.pdbx_strand_id
1 'polypeptide(L)'
;MVMHKNHEGPAVFEMLERALEVARQQKKVNEERNIRILVAQMHIIKGDFEEALQKFQALIDENPRDFRPYLCQGIVYSLLDKRKEADANFEIYQSLVPEEFPQRGFLDDVVLAAKTESKQKLRKELQR
;
A
#
# COMPACT_ATOMS: atom_id res chain seq x y z
N MET A 1 15.74 12.33 -14.08
CA MET A 1 14.38 12.91 -14.10
C MET A 1 14.12 13.46 -12.72
N VAL A 2 14.11 14.78 -12.58
CA VAL A 2 14.07 15.48 -11.29
C VAL A 2 12.64 15.41 -10.76
N MET A 3 12.38 14.53 -9.80
CA MET A 3 11.17 14.65 -8.99
C MET A 3 11.34 15.88 -8.13
N HIS A 4 10.68 16.97 -8.50
CA HIS A 4 10.48 18.10 -7.62
C HIS A 4 9.86 17.56 -6.33
N LYS A 5 10.60 17.67 -5.22
CA LYS A 5 10.06 17.48 -3.87
C LYS A 5 9.06 18.61 -3.66
N ASN A 6 7.83 18.41 -4.14
CA ASN A 6 6.73 19.29 -3.86
C ASN A 6 6.60 19.36 -2.33
N HIS A 7 6.52 20.58 -1.80
CA HIS A 7 6.27 20.86 -0.39
C HIS A 7 4.83 20.49 0.03
N GLU A 8 4.16 19.64 -0.74
CA GLU A 8 2.77 19.20 -0.59
C GLU A 8 2.63 18.06 0.42
N GLY A 9 3.71 17.32 0.70
CA GLY A 9 3.68 16.22 1.68
C GLY A 9 3.05 16.65 3.00
N PRO A 10 3.60 17.65 3.72
CA PRO A 10 3.04 18.11 4.99
C PRO A 10 1.56 18.55 4.88
N ALA A 11 1.21 19.31 3.85
CA ALA A 11 -0.16 19.78 3.64
C ALA A 11 -1.16 18.63 3.39
N VAL A 12 -0.75 17.59 2.65
CA VAL A 12 -1.58 16.42 2.39
C VAL A 12 -1.82 15.61 3.67
N PHE A 13 -0.80 15.45 4.53
CA PHE A 13 -0.99 14.81 5.83
C PHE A 13 -1.98 15.58 6.71
N GLU A 14 -1.83 16.90 6.82
CA GLU A 14 -2.78 17.75 7.57
C GLU A 14 -4.22 17.66 7.04
N MET A 15 -4.39 17.57 5.71
CA MET A 15 -5.71 17.40 5.10
C MET A 15 -6.31 16.03 5.43
N LEU A 16 -5.51 14.96 5.33
CA LEU A 16 -5.95 13.61 5.64
C LEU A 16 -6.26 13.43 7.13
N GLU A 17 -5.49 14.04 8.03
CA GLU A 17 -5.74 14.03 9.47
C GLU A 17 -7.06 14.73 9.83
N ARG A 18 -7.30 15.92 9.28
CA ARG A 18 -8.59 16.61 9.44
C ARG A 18 -9.75 15.79 8.91
N ALA A 19 -9.60 15.18 7.72
CA ALA A 19 -10.64 14.33 7.15
C ALA A 19 -10.91 13.10 8.03
N LEU A 20 -9.85 12.50 8.61
CA LEU A 20 -9.95 11.36 9.51
C LEU A 20 -10.69 11.73 10.80
N GLU A 21 -10.39 12.90 11.37
CA GLU A 21 -11.08 13.39 12.56
C GLU A 21 -12.58 13.59 12.30
N VAL A 22 -12.94 14.23 11.18
CA VAL A 22 -14.33 14.42 10.78
C VAL A 22 -15.04 13.08 10.58
N ALA A 23 -14.39 12.11 9.93
CA ALA A 23 -14.95 10.78 9.73
C ALA A 23 -15.21 10.06 11.06
N ARG A 24 -14.26 10.14 12.01
CA ARG A 24 -14.40 9.57 13.37
C ARG A 24 -15.54 10.21 14.15
N GLN A 25 -15.62 11.54 14.16
CA GLN A 25 -16.68 12.27 14.86
C GLN A 25 -18.07 11.91 14.30
N GLN A 26 -18.17 11.74 12.98
CA GLN A 26 -19.41 11.37 12.31
C GLN A 26 -19.67 9.85 12.29
N LYS A 27 -18.80 9.03 12.90
CA LYS A 27 -18.88 7.56 12.92
C LYS A 27 -18.96 6.95 11.51
N LYS A 28 -18.30 7.59 10.55
CA LYS A 28 -18.21 7.16 9.15
C LYS A 28 -17.11 6.13 8.98
N VAL A 29 -17.40 4.89 9.39
CA VAL A 29 -16.42 3.79 9.49
C VAL A 29 -15.72 3.49 8.15
N ASN A 30 -16.46 3.53 7.04
CA ASN A 30 -15.89 3.23 5.73
C ASN A 30 -14.95 4.33 5.26
N GLU A 31 -15.33 5.59 5.45
CA GLU A 31 -14.53 6.77 5.13
C GLU A 31 -13.27 6.83 6.00
N GLU A 32 -13.40 6.59 7.30
CA GLU A 32 -12.26 6.48 8.21
C GLU A 32 -11.25 5.44 7.70
N ARG A 33 -11.72 4.24 7.35
CA ARG A 33 -10.85 3.18 6.82
C ARG A 33 -10.18 3.60 5.52
N ASN A 34 -10.92 4.18 4.59
CA ASN A 34 -10.40 4.64 3.31
C ASN A 34 -9.32 5.74 3.50
N ILE A 35 -9.56 6.69 4.40
CA ILE A 35 -8.59 7.75 4.72
C ILE A 35 -7.32 7.15 5.33
N ARG A 36 -7.44 6.18 6.23
CA ARG A 36 -6.27 5.49 6.81
C ARG A 36 -5.44 4.72 5.78
N ILE A 37 -6.09 4.12 4.77
CA ILE A 37 -5.39 3.51 3.62
C ILE A 37 -4.60 4.59 2.87
N LEU A 38 -5.20 5.75 2.59
CA LEU A 38 -4.51 6.86 1.92
C LEU A 38 -3.32 7.38 2.72
N VAL A 39 -3.45 7.53 4.03
CA VAL A 39 -2.34 7.92 4.93
C VAL A 39 -1.20 6.90 4.83
N ALA A 40 -1.50 5.60 4.87
CA ALA A 40 -0.49 4.55 4.75
C ALA A 40 0.20 4.58 3.37
N GLN A 41 -0.55 4.80 2.28
CA GLN A 41 0.01 4.96 0.93
C GLN A 41 0.91 6.20 0.82
N MET A 42 0.56 7.31 1.47
CA MET A 42 1.42 8.51 1.50
C MET A 42 2.77 8.26 2.16
N HIS A 43 2.83 7.39 3.18
CA HIS A 43 4.10 6.95 3.75
C HIS A 43 4.94 6.15 2.74
N ILE A 44 4.33 5.32 1.88
CA ILE A 44 5.05 4.65 0.77
C ILE A 44 5.69 5.70 -0.15
N ILE A 45 4.93 6.73 -0.54
CA ILE A 45 5.42 7.80 -1.43
C ILE A 45 6.58 8.58 -0.81
N LYS A 46 6.58 8.75 0.52
CA LYS A 46 7.69 9.38 1.25
C LYS A 46 8.90 8.46 1.44
N GLY A 47 8.76 7.16 1.20
CA GLY A 47 9.77 6.14 1.52
C GLY A 47 9.76 5.70 2.99
N ASP A 48 8.76 6.12 3.77
CA ASP A 48 8.56 5.76 5.18
C ASP A 48 7.94 4.35 5.26
N PHE A 49 8.64 3.33 4.75
CA PHE A 49 8.08 1.98 4.55
C PHE A 49 7.66 1.28 5.85
N GLU A 50 8.40 1.45 6.95
CA GLU A 50 8.05 0.86 8.25
C GLU A 50 6.73 1.43 8.78
N GLU A 51 6.55 2.75 8.67
CA GLU A 51 5.33 3.43 9.09
C GLU A 51 4.14 2.99 8.23
N ALA A 52 4.34 2.85 6.91
CA ALA A 52 3.32 2.31 6.01
C ALA A 52 2.90 0.88 6.43
N LEU A 53 3.87 -0.01 6.68
CA LEU A 53 3.61 -1.38 7.10
C LEU A 53 2.84 -1.46 8.42
N GLN A 54 3.20 -0.65 9.42
CA GLN A 54 2.49 -0.57 10.70
C GLN A 54 1.04 -0.12 10.52
N LYS A 55 0.79 0.91 9.70
CA LYS A 55 -0.56 1.40 9.43
C LYS A 55 -1.42 0.37 8.68
N PHE A 56 -0.83 -0.35 7.72
CA PHE A 56 -1.53 -1.46 7.05
C PHE A 56 -1.81 -2.62 8.01
N GLN A 57 -0.88 -2.94 8.91
CA GLN A 57 -1.10 -3.98 9.91
C GLN A 57 -2.30 -3.65 10.81
N ALA A 58 -2.40 -2.40 11.30
CA ALA A 58 -3.55 -1.98 12.09
C ALA A 58 -4.89 -2.08 11.30
N LEU A 59 -4.86 -1.83 9.98
CA LEU A 59 -6.05 -2.00 9.13
C LEU A 59 -6.43 -3.48 8.94
N ILE A 60 -5.43 -4.37 8.86
CA ILE A 60 -5.61 -5.82 8.79
C ILE A 60 -6.21 -6.35 10.09
N ASP A 61 -5.67 -5.93 11.24
CA ASP A 61 -6.13 -6.39 12.55
C ASP A 61 -7.61 -6.04 12.80
N GLU A 62 -8.09 -4.93 12.21
CA GLU A 62 -9.49 -4.52 12.28
C GLU A 62 -10.39 -5.20 11.24
N ASN A 63 -9.89 -5.43 10.02
CA ASN A 63 -10.64 -6.11 8.98
C ASN A 63 -9.74 -7.01 8.12
N PRO A 64 -9.53 -8.27 8.53
CA PRO A 64 -8.69 -9.22 7.80
C PRO A 64 -9.22 -9.61 6.42
N ARG A 65 -10.48 -9.25 6.08
CA ARG A 65 -11.07 -9.53 4.77
C ARG A 65 -10.92 -8.37 3.80
N ASP A 66 -10.37 -7.24 4.23
CA ASP A 66 -10.02 -6.15 3.32
C ASP A 66 -8.76 -6.55 2.55
N PHE A 67 -8.87 -6.73 1.23
CA PHE A 67 -7.73 -7.13 0.40
C PHE A 67 -6.70 -6.00 0.22
N ARG A 68 -7.09 -4.73 0.41
CA ARG A 68 -6.29 -3.56 0.01
C ARG A 68 -5.00 -3.42 0.83
N PRO A 69 -5.00 -3.60 2.17
CA PRO A 69 -3.77 -3.57 2.95
C PRO A 69 -2.77 -4.65 2.54
N TYR A 70 -3.21 -5.87 2.21
CA TYR A 70 -2.33 -6.95 1.76
C TYR A 70 -1.67 -6.61 0.41
N LEU A 71 -2.45 -6.09 -0.56
CA LEU A 71 -1.88 -5.61 -1.83
C LEU A 71 -0.80 -4.55 -1.59
N CYS A 72 -1.08 -3.57 -0.73
CA CYS A 72 -0.13 -2.50 -0.44
C CYS A 72 1.11 -3.00 0.32
N GLN A 73 0.97 -3.88 1.31
CA GLN A 73 2.10 -4.51 2.00
C GLN A 73 2.95 -5.31 1.02
N GLY A 74 2.35 -6.04 0.08
CA GLY A 74 3.07 -6.75 -0.98
C GLY A 74 3.93 -5.83 -1.86
N ILE A 75 3.39 -4.66 -2.21
CA ILE A 75 4.14 -3.62 -2.94
C ILE A 75 5.30 -3.09 -2.09
N VAL A 76 5.05 -2.75 -0.82
CA VAL A 76 6.10 -2.25 0.09
C VAL A 76 7.21 -3.28 0.30
N TYR A 77 6.86 -4.55 0.51
CA TYR A 77 7.86 -5.62 0.62
C TYR A 77 8.64 -5.83 -0.68
N SER A 78 8.00 -5.65 -1.85
CA SER A 78 8.70 -5.69 -3.14
C SER A 78 9.71 -4.55 -3.28
N LEU A 79 9.36 -3.34 -2.84
CA LEU A 79 10.27 -2.18 -2.81
C LEU A 79 11.46 -2.38 -1.85
N LEU A 80 11.26 -3.15 -0.78
CA LEU A 80 12.28 -3.56 0.18
C LEU A 80 13.07 -4.80 -0.24
N ASP A 81 12.83 -5.36 -1.44
CA ASP A 81 13.39 -6.63 -1.92
C ASP A 81 13.11 -7.86 -1.01
N LYS A 82 12.10 -7.75 -0.15
CA LYS A 82 11.59 -8.82 0.72
C LYS A 82 10.59 -9.69 -0.03
N ARG A 83 11.12 -10.46 -0.99
CA ARG A 83 10.29 -11.17 -1.97
C ARG A 83 9.35 -12.21 -1.35
N LYS A 84 9.78 -12.93 -0.31
CA LYS A 84 8.95 -13.96 0.33
C LYS A 84 7.72 -13.33 1.00
N GLU A 85 7.94 -12.24 1.72
CA GLU A 85 6.89 -11.47 2.37
C GLU A 85 5.96 -10.80 1.36
N ALA A 86 6.52 -10.31 0.25
CA ALA A 86 5.74 -9.77 -0.86
C ALA A 86 4.83 -10.83 -1.49
N ASP A 87 5.38 -12.00 -1.84
CA ASP A 87 4.63 -13.10 -2.45
C ASP A 87 3.50 -13.59 -1.52
N ALA A 88 3.77 -13.76 -0.22
CA ALA A 88 2.75 -14.15 0.76
C ALA A 88 1.59 -13.14 0.84
N ASN A 89 1.89 -11.84 0.81
CA ASN A 89 0.87 -10.79 0.82
C ASN A 89 0.04 -10.76 -0.47
N PHE A 90 0.68 -10.97 -1.62
CA PHE A 90 -0.03 -11.03 -2.90
C PHE A 90 -0.92 -12.27 -3.01
N GLU A 91 -0.53 -13.41 -2.45
CA GLU A 91 -1.37 -14.61 -2.37
C GLU A 91 -2.64 -14.36 -1.55
N ILE A 92 -2.50 -13.70 -0.38
CA ILE A 92 -3.66 -13.32 0.45
C ILE A 92 -4.56 -12.35 -0.32
N TYR A 93 -4.00 -11.30 -0.92
CA TYR A 93 -4.75 -10.36 -1.78
C TYR A 93 -5.56 -11.10 -2.85
N GLN A 94 -4.93 -12.03 -3.59
CA GLN A 94 -5.58 -12.80 -4.65
C GLN A 94 -6.71 -13.69 -4.14
N SER A 95 -6.61 -14.21 -2.93
CA SER A 95 -7.67 -15.01 -2.29
C SER A 95 -8.87 -14.18 -1.82
N LEU A 96 -8.68 -12.88 -1.56
CA LEU A 96 -9.69 -12.00 -0.99
C LEU A 96 -10.38 -11.11 -2.03
N VAL A 97 -9.72 -10.81 -3.15
CA VAL A 97 -10.30 -9.97 -4.21
C VAL A 97 -11.43 -10.73 -4.94
N PRO A 98 -12.66 -10.17 -5.02
CA PRO A 98 -13.74 -10.78 -5.79
C PRO A 98 -13.40 -10.89 -7.28
N GLU A 99 -13.94 -11.91 -7.95
CA GLU A 99 -13.65 -12.15 -9.36
C GLU A 99 -14.23 -11.07 -10.27
N GLU A 100 -15.41 -10.59 -9.92
CA GLU A 100 -16.13 -9.51 -10.57
C GLU A 100 -15.62 -8.10 -10.20
N PHE A 101 -14.54 -7.99 -9.42
CA PHE A 101 -14.03 -6.68 -9.00
C PHE A 101 -13.59 -5.86 -10.23
N PRO A 102 -14.21 -4.69 -10.51
CA PRO A 102 -14.07 -4.05 -11.82
C PRO A 102 -12.63 -3.66 -12.21
N GLN A 103 -11.75 -3.47 -11.22
CA GLN A 103 -10.34 -3.11 -11.43
C GLN A 103 -9.38 -4.29 -11.21
N ARG A 104 -9.85 -5.53 -11.08
CA ARG A 104 -8.99 -6.69 -10.76
C ARG A 104 -7.81 -6.84 -11.71
N GLY A 105 -8.05 -6.76 -13.02
CA GLY A 105 -6.97 -6.87 -14.03
C GLY A 105 -5.89 -5.81 -13.85
N PHE A 106 -6.26 -4.56 -13.56
CA PHE A 106 -5.30 -3.50 -13.28
C PHE A 106 -4.48 -3.80 -12.00
N LEU A 107 -5.13 -4.29 -10.95
CA LEU A 107 -4.42 -4.64 -9.71
C LEU A 107 -3.47 -5.82 -9.91
N ASP A 108 -3.84 -6.80 -10.74
CA ASP A 108 -2.99 -7.94 -11.06
C ASP A 108 -1.77 -7.51 -11.91
N ASP A 109 -1.93 -6.54 -12.81
CA ASP A 109 -0.82 -5.91 -13.53
C ASP A 109 0.14 -5.19 -12.57
N VAL A 110 -0.38 -4.52 -11.55
CA VAL A 110 0.44 -3.88 -10.50
C VAL A 110 1.26 -4.94 -9.74
N VAL A 111 0.65 -6.07 -9.38
CA VAL A 111 1.35 -7.19 -8.74
C VAL A 111 2.45 -7.73 -9.65
N LEU A 112 2.17 -7.92 -10.94
CA LEU A 112 3.14 -8.41 -11.91
C LEU A 112 4.33 -7.44 -12.06
N ALA A 113 4.06 -6.15 -12.12
CA ALA A 113 5.08 -5.11 -12.18
C ALA A 113 5.98 -5.15 -10.94
N ALA A 114 5.40 -5.15 -9.73
CA ALA A 114 6.13 -5.20 -8.47
C ALA A 114 7.06 -6.43 -8.38
N LYS A 115 6.58 -7.60 -8.80
CA LYS A 115 7.39 -8.84 -8.83
C LYS A 115 8.52 -8.77 -9.87
N THR A 116 8.27 -8.15 -11.01
CA THR A 116 9.23 -8.06 -12.11
C THR A 116 10.36 -7.10 -11.79
N GLU A 117 10.04 -5.95 -11.21
CA GLU A 117 11.03 -4.93 -10.81
C GLU A 117 12.02 -5.49 -9.77
N SER A 118 11.52 -6.14 -8.70
CA SER A 118 12.39 -6.75 -7.69
C SER A 118 13.29 -7.84 -8.31
N LYS A 119 12.75 -8.68 -9.22
CA LYS A 119 13.53 -9.70 -9.93
C LYS A 119 14.63 -9.11 -10.82
N GLN A 120 14.37 -8.00 -11.50
CA GLN A 120 15.37 -7.32 -12.34
C GLN A 120 16.47 -6.67 -11.50
N LYS A 121 16.12 -6.06 -10.36
CA LYS A 121 17.07 -5.44 -9.44
C LYS A 121 18.05 -6.47 -8.86
N LEU A 122 17.54 -7.59 -8.36
CA LEU A 122 18.35 -8.70 -7.86
C LEU A 122 19.33 -9.25 -8.93
N ARG A 123 18.87 -9.41 -10.17
CA ARG A 123 19.72 -9.87 -11.28
C ARG A 123 20.89 -8.92 -11.54
N LYS A 124 20.69 -7.60 -11.44
CA LYS A 124 21.74 -6.60 -11.63
C LYS A 124 22.76 -6.62 -10.48
N GLU A 125 22.32 -6.88 -9.26
CA GLU A 125 23.20 -6.99 -8.09
C GLU A 125 24.08 -8.25 -8.16
N LEU A 126 23.54 -9.38 -8.61
CA LEU A 126 24.29 -10.63 -8.79
C LEU A 126 25.29 -10.60 -9.96
N GLN A 127 25.22 -9.59 -10.84
CA GLN A 127 26.11 -9.40 -11.99
C GLN A 127 27.18 -8.32 -11.75
N ARG A 128 27.23 -7.72 -10.56
CA ARG A 128 28.28 -6.79 -10.12
C ARG A 128 29.33 -7.51 -9.30
#